data_AF-A0A661V814-F1
#
_entry.id   AF-A0A661V814-F1
#
_cell.length_a   1.000
_cell.length_b   1.000
_cell.length_c   1.000
_cell.angle_alpha   90.00
_cell.angle_beta   90.00
_cell.angle_gamma   90.00
#
_symmetry.space_group_name_H-M   'P 1'
#
loop_
_entity.id
_entity.type
_entity.pdbx_description
1 polymer ?
#
loop_
_entity_poly.entity_id
_entity_poly.type
_entity_poly.pdbx_seq_one_letter_code
_entity_poly.pdbx_strand_id
1 'polypeptide(L)'
;VGEQEGMDKINLRVDGSIVDWRTVELRGGEETMITYVVTRGVGSYIVEVEGLTGSFTVKAPLKPAELVFSDLRIFYPGVIPPEVERGETVTVTVSIDVTNVGEAMGGCTVELKVNGEVVDSVDIAAFGGVPPDYDQVTATQLFELTRGEGTYEVEVEGFTESFTVLISEPPFWNRPEFVVAVIGIAIAVAVACYILMKRK
;
A
#
# COMPACT_ATOMS: atom_id res chain seq x y z
N VAL A 1 -1.44 13.11 67.03
CA VAL A 1 -0.62 11.94 66.62
C VAL A 1 -0.89 10.88 67.66
N GLY A 2 -1.63 9.82 67.31
CA GLY A 2 -2.16 8.84 68.26
C GLY A 2 -1.22 7.65 68.44
N GLU A 3 -1.00 7.23 69.68
CA GLU A 3 -0.13 6.11 70.09
C GLU A 3 -0.89 4.77 70.24
N GLN A 4 -1.95 4.53 69.46
CA GLN A 4 -2.75 3.30 69.58
C GLN A 4 -2.68 2.47 68.28
N GLU A 5 -2.52 1.15 68.43
CA GLU A 5 -2.64 0.17 67.36
C GLU A 5 -4.09 0.17 66.84
N GLY A 6 -4.26 0.30 65.53
CA GLY A 6 -5.57 0.29 64.86
C GLY A 6 -5.62 -0.79 63.78
N MET A 7 -6.72 -1.53 63.73
CA MET A 7 -6.99 -2.55 62.71
C MET A 7 -8.15 -2.09 61.82
N ASP A 8 -7.87 -1.80 60.55
CA ASP A 8 -8.86 -1.36 59.58
C ASP A 8 -9.03 -2.39 58.45
N LYS A 9 -10.30 -2.61 58.07
CA LYS A 9 -10.66 -3.44 56.91
C LYS A 9 -10.92 -2.53 55.72
N ILE A 10 -10.04 -2.58 54.75
CA ILE A 10 -10.08 -1.76 53.54
C ILE A 10 -10.71 -2.59 52.43
N ASN A 11 -11.80 -2.09 51.86
CA ASN A 11 -12.52 -2.78 50.78
C ASN A 11 -12.09 -2.23 49.43
N LEU A 12 -11.82 -3.11 48.47
CA LEU A 12 -11.75 -2.76 47.06
C LEU A 12 -13.11 -3.02 46.43
N ARG A 13 -13.71 -1.98 45.86
CA ARG A 13 -14.90 -2.06 45.02
C ARG A 13 -14.54 -1.89 43.55
N VAL A 14 -15.22 -2.65 42.69
CA VAL A 14 -15.24 -2.44 41.24
C VAL A 14 -16.70 -2.34 40.82
N ASP A 15 -17.06 -1.25 40.15
CA ASP A 15 -18.44 -0.91 39.75
C ASP A 15 -19.42 -0.99 40.94
N GLY A 16 -18.99 -0.46 42.08
CA GLY A 16 -19.76 -0.44 43.33
C GLY A 16 -19.79 -1.78 44.09
N SER A 17 -19.35 -2.88 43.49
CA SER A 17 -19.32 -4.21 44.12
C SER A 17 -17.98 -4.49 44.80
N ILE A 18 -17.99 -4.94 46.05
CA ILE A 18 -16.75 -5.35 46.74
C ILE A 18 -16.20 -6.60 46.04
N VAL A 19 -14.96 -6.53 45.56
CA VAL A 19 -14.29 -7.63 44.82
C VAL A 19 -13.10 -8.23 45.57
N ASP A 20 -12.46 -7.46 46.46
CA ASP A 20 -11.40 -7.91 47.35
C ASP A 20 -11.40 -7.02 48.60
N TRP A 21 -10.72 -7.46 49.66
CA TRP A 21 -10.51 -6.65 50.86
C TRP A 21 -9.22 -7.06 51.56
N ARG A 22 -8.61 -6.13 52.30
CA ARG A 22 -7.44 -6.39 53.14
C ARG A 22 -7.68 -5.84 54.53
N THR A 23 -7.23 -6.58 55.53
CA THR A 23 -7.12 -6.06 56.89
C THR A 23 -5.69 -5.59 57.09
N VAL A 24 -5.56 -4.38 57.61
CA VAL A 24 -4.29 -3.75 57.89
C VAL A 24 -4.26 -3.35 59.36
N GLU A 25 -3.15 -3.64 60.01
CA GLU A 25 -2.86 -3.21 61.38
C GLU A 25 -1.67 -2.26 61.33
N LEU A 26 -1.83 -1.06 61.88
CA LEU A 26 -0.79 -0.02 61.89
C LEU A 26 -0.60 0.54 63.29
N ARG A 27 0.65 0.86 63.61
CA ARG A 27 1.01 1.66 64.79
C ARG A 27 0.97 3.16 64.48
N GLY A 28 0.98 3.96 65.54
CA GLY A 28 1.04 5.41 65.43
C GLY A 28 2.24 5.89 64.60
N GLY A 29 1.97 6.55 63.47
CA GLY A 29 2.99 7.08 62.56
C GLY A 29 3.54 6.07 61.54
N GLU A 30 3.00 4.86 61.49
CA GLU A 30 3.35 3.85 60.49
C GLU A 30 2.53 4.05 59.21
N GLU A 31 3.18 3.90 58.05
CA GLU A 31 2.52 3.92 56.74
C GLU A 31 2.79 2.59 56.04
N THR A 32 1.78 2.07 55.33
CA THR A 32 1.93 0.84 54.53
C THR A 32 1.28 0.99 53.17
N MET A 33 1.81 0.26 52.19
CA MET A 33 1.25 0.20 50.86
C MET A 33 0.43 -1.08 50.70
N ILE A 34 -0.83 -0.92 50.29
CA ILE A 34 -1.72 -2.05 49.99
C ILE A 34 -1.81 -2.20 48.48
N THR A 35 -1.58 -3.41 47.99
CA THR A 35 -1.71 -3.75 46.57
C THR A 35 -2.87 -4.71 46.38
N TYR A 36 -3.73 -4.40 45.41
CA TYR A 36 -4.78 -5.28 44.94
C TYR A 36 -4.48 -5.74 43.52
N VAL A 37 -4.83 -7.00 43.22
CA VAL A 37 -4.74 -7.55 41.87
C VAL A 37 -6.16 -7.79 41.37
N VAL A 38 -6.53 -7.13 40.27
CA VAL A 38 -7.86 -7.21 39.68
C VAL A 38 -7.74 -7.71 38.25
N THR A 39 -8.52 -8.73 37.91
CA THR A 39 -8.64 -9.24 36.53
C THR A 39 -10.04 -8.97 36.01
N ARG A 40 -10.14 -8.30 34.85
CA ARG A 40 -11.40 -7.99 34.16
C ARG A 40 -11.28 -8.24 32.66
N GLY A 41 -12.41 -8.52 32.03
CA GLY A 41 -12.53 -8.59 30.57
C GLY A 41 -12.60 -7.19 29.95
N VAL A 42 -12.86 -7.11 28.65
CA VAL A 42 -13.02 -5.84 27.92
C VAL A 42 -14.15 -5.02 28.53
N GLY A 43 -13.87 -3.75 28.81
CA GLY A 43 -14.83 -2.84 29.44
C GLY A 43 -14.15 -1.70 30.18
N SER A 44 -14.97 -0.73 30.62
CA SER A 44 -14.54 0.35 31.52
C SER A 44 -15.04 0.06 32.92
N TYR A 45 -14.15 0.20 33.89
CA TYR A 45 -14.39 -0.16 35.28
C TYR A 45 -14.05 1.01 36.18
N ILE A 46 -14.91 1.26 37.16
CA ILE A 46 -14.64 2.22 38.23
C ILE A 46 -14.15 1.43 39.43
N VAL A 47 -12.96 1.78 39.92
CA VAL A 47 -12.41 1.24 41.18
C VAL A 47 -12.66 2.21 42.30
N GLU A 48 -12.99 1.70 43.48
CA GLU A 48 -13.17 2.51 44.68
C GLU A 48 -12.51 1.83 45.88
N VAL A 49 -11.74 2.60 46.66
CA VAL A 49 -11.11 2.17 47.92
C VAL A 49 -11.31 3.29 48.93
N GLU A 50 -12.01 3.00 50.04
CA GLU A 50 -12.32 3.99 51.09
C GLU A 50 -12.90 5.33 50.55
N GLY A 51 -13.78 5.24 49.55
CA GLY A 51 -14.42 6.40 48.90
C GLY A 51 -13.55 7.13 47.87
N LEU A 52 -12.27 6.78 47.74
CA LEU A 52 -11.41 7.26 46.65
C LEU A 52 -11.71 6.47 45.39
N THR A 53 -12.00 7.18 44.30
CA THR A 53 -12.35 6.56 43.02
C THR A 53 -11.24 6.71 41.99
N GLY A 54 -11.10 5.69 41.16
CA GLY A 54 -10.28 5.68 39.95
C GLY A 54 -11.02 4.92 38.86
N SER A 55 -10.48 4.91 37.64
CA SER A 55 -11.04 4.10 36.57
C SER A 55 -9.95 3.51 35.71
N PHE A 56 -10.25 2.38 35.09
CA PHE A 56 -9.42 1.78 34.06
C PHE A 56 -10.29 1.18 32.96
N THR A 57 -9.74 1.11 31.76
CA THR A 57 -10.41 0.49 30.61
C THR A 57 -9.55 -0.66 30.10
N VAL A 58 -10.16 -1.83 29.98
CA VAL A 58 -9.58 -2.98 29.30
C VAL A 58 -10.06 -2.93 27.85
N LYS A 59 -9.14 -2.80 26.90
CA LYS A 59 -9.45 -2.79 25.47
C LYS A 59 -9.44 -4.22 24.92
N ALA A 60 -10.26 -4.46 23.90
CA ALA A 60 -10.15 -5.68 23.12
C ALA A 60 -8.78 -5.73 22.42
N PRO A 61 -8.18 -6.92 22.22
CA PRO A 61 -7.03 -7.03 21.35
C PRO A 61 -7.44 -6.62 19.94
N LEU A 62 -6.54 -5.92 19.25
CA LEU A 62 -6.79 -5.50 17.87
C LEU A 62 -6.91 -6.73 16.97
N LYS A 63 -7.84 -6.70 16.02
CA LYS A 63 -7.81 -7.64 14.89
C LYS A 63 -6.43 -7.50 14.20
N PRO A 64 -5.69 -8.60 13.99
CA PRO A 64 -4.41 -8.55 13.28
C PRO A 64 -4.53 -7.86 11.92
N ALA A 65 -3.42 -7.31 11.43
CA ALA A 65 -3.37 -6.74 10.10
C ALA A 65 -3.73 -7.81 9.05
N GLU A 66 -4.56 -7.43 8.09
CA GLU A 66 -4.99 -8.30 7.01
C GLU A 66 -4.92 -7.46 5.73
N LEU A 67 -3.88 -7.69 4.92
CA LEU A 67 -3.64 -6.92 3.71
C LEU A 67 -4.34 -7.59 2.52
N VAL A 68 -5.19 -6.82 1.84
CA VAL A 68 -5.95 -7.25 0.68
C VAL A 68 -5.55 -6.40 -0.51
N PHE A 69 -5.24 -7.07 -1.62
CA PHE A 69 -4.84 -6.42 -2.87
C PHE A 69 -6.02 -6.34 -3.84
N SER A 70 -6.06 -5.27 -4.62
CA SER A 70 -7.11 -5.06 -5.63
C SER A 70 -6.66 -4.12 -6.73
N ASP A 71 -7.46 -4.03 -7.78
CA ASP A 71 -7.38 -2.96 -8.78
C ASP A 71 -6.03 -2.87 -9.51
N LEU A 72 -5.50 -4.02 -9.95
CA LEU A 72 -4.34 -4.07 -10.82
C LEU A 72 -4.64 -3.33 -12.14
N ARG A 73 -3.83 -2.33 -12.49
CA ARG A 73 -3.99 -1.55 -13.73
C ARG A 73 -2.65 -1.28 -14.39
N ILE A 74 -2.69 -1.14 -15.71
CA ILE A 74 -1.56 -0.70 -16.52
C ILE A 74 -1.92 0.62 -17.20
N PHE A 75 -1.08 1.64 -17.01
CA PHE A 75 -1.19 2.94 -17.64
C PHE A 75 -0.11 3.11 -18.70
N TYR A 76 -0.54 3.58 -19.87
CA TYR A 76 0.28 3.73 -21.05
C TYR A 76 0.57 5.21 -21.32
N PRO A 77 1.78 5.55 -21.80
CA PRO A 77 2.03 6.87 -22.36
C PRO A 77 1.48 6.93 -23.80
N GLY A 78 0.60 7.89 -24.07
CA GLY A 78 0.16 8.20 -25.43
C GLY A 78 -0.82 7.19 -26.02
N VAL A 79 -0.42 6.50 -27.09
CA VAL A 79 -1.27 5.57 -27.85
C VAL A 79 -1.34 4.19 -27.18
N ILE A 80 -2.46 3.49 -27.36
CA ILE A 80 -2.71 2.18 -26.75
C ILE A 80 -3.05 1.18 -27.86
N PRO A 81 -2.22 0.14 -28.10
CA PRO A 81 -0.93 -0.12 -27.45
C PRO A 81 0.14 0.93 -27.82
N PRO A 82 1.18 1.12 -26.99
CA PRO A 82 2.29 2.02 -27.30
C PRO A 82 3.10 1.50 -28.49
N GLU A 83 3.58 2.43 -29.31
CA GLU A 83 4.44 2.16 -30.47
C GLU A 83 5.83 2.79 -30.25
N VAL A 84 6.90 2.04 -30.56
CA VAL A 84 8.29 2.48 -30.43
C VAL A 84 9.08 2.21 -31.71
N GLU A 85 10.11 3.00 -32.01
CA GLU A 85 11.02 2.63 -33.10
C GLU A 85 11.82 1.37 -32.73
N ARG A 86 12.34 0.67 -33.75
CA ARG A 86 13.09 -0.58 -33.51
C ARG A 86 14.31 -0.30 -32.62
N GLY A 87 14.38 -1.00 -31.49
CA GLY A 87 15.47 -0.86 -30.51
C GLY A 87 15.25 0.26 -29.49
N GLU A 88 14.13 0.98 -29.57
CA GLU A 88 13.69 1.90 -28.53
C GLU A 88 12.81 1.19 -27.49
N THR A 89 12.52 1.90 -26.41
CA THR A 89 11.73 1.39 -25.29
C THR A 89 10.71 2.41 -24.84
N VAL A 90 9.58 1.94 -24.31
CA VAL A 90 8.54 2.77 -23.67
C VAL A 90 8.44 2.42 -22.19
N THR A 91 8.16 3.41 -21.34
CA THR A 91 7.87 3.20 -19.92
C THR A 91 6.35 3.16 -19.70
N VAL A 92 5.85 2.06 -19.15
CA VAL A 92 4.46 1.92 -18.69
C VAL A 92 4.43 1.93 -17.16
N THR A 93 3.31 2.33 -16.58
CA THR A 93 3.13 2.33 -15.11
C THR A 93 2.14 1.24 -14.72
N VAL A 94 2.53 0.36 -13.81
CA VAL A 94 1.64 -0.65 -13.21
C VAL A 94 1.22 -0.14 -11.83
N SER A 95 -0.07 -0.20 -11.52
CA SER A 95 -0.60 0.13 -10.19
C SER A 95 -1.32 -1.04 -9.55
N ILE A 96 -1.23 -1.16 -8.24
CA ILE A 96 -2.05 -2.07 -7.41
C ILE A 96 -2.48 -1.33 -6.14
N ASP A 97 -3.72 -1.54 -5.71
CA ASP A 97 -4.18 -1.06 -4.42
C ASP A 97 -3.94 -2.11 -3.34
N VAL A 98 -3.51 -1.67 -2.16
CA VAL A 98 -3.31 -2.49 -0.97
C VAL A 98 -4.09 -1.88 0.19
N THR A 99 -5.01 -2.66 0.77
CA THR A 99 -5.89 -2.23 1.85
C THR A 99 -5.69 -3.09 3.08
N ASN A 100 -5.45 -2.48 4.23
CA ASN A 100 -5.41 -3.19 5.53
C ASN A 100 -6.82 -3.28 6.11
N VAL A 101 -7.49 -4.43 6.01
CA VAL A 101 -8.82 -4.67 6.59
C VAL A 101 -8.77 -5.17 8.05
N GLY A 102 -7.58 -5.13 8.66
CA GLY A 102 -7.33 -5.37 10.08
C GLY A 102 -7.37 -4.08 10.91
N GLU A 103 -7.20 -4.21 12.22
CA GLU A 103 -7.13 -3.06 13.14
C GLU A 103 -5.71 -2.76 13.60
N ALA A 104 -4.82 -3.77 13.59
CA ALA A 104 -3.41 -3.59 13.85
C ALA A 104 -2.69 -3.08 12.59
N MET A 105 -1.60 -2.35 12.78
CA MET A 105 -0.70 -1.98 11.69
C MET A 105 -0.04 -3.22 11.09
N GLY A 106 0.09 -3.22 9.77
CA GLY A 106 0.83 -4.25 9.03
C GLY A 106 1.51 -3.66 7.81
N GLY A 107 2.62 -4.27 7.43
CA GLY A 107 3.37 -3.97 6.22
C GLY A 107 3.72 -5.26 5.49
N CYS A 108 4.09 -5.15 4.23
CA CYS A 108 4.50 -6.30 3.41
C CYS A 108 5.43 -5.84 2.29
N THR A 109 6.11 -6.79 1.66
CA THR A 109 6.84 -6.58 0.41
C THR A 109 5.94 -7.01 -0.73
N VAL A 110 5.75 -6.14 -1.71
CA VAL A 110 4.98 -6.41 -2.93
C VAL A 110 5.94 -6.59 -4.08
N GLU A 111 5.90 -7.75 -4.72
CA GLU A 111 6.74 -8.06 -5.87
C GLU A 111 5.97 -7.85 -7.19
N LEU A 112 6.61 -7.15 -8.13
CA LEU A 112 6.18 -7.10 -9.52
C LEU A 112 6.97 -8.12 -10.32
N LYS A 113 6.24 -9.03 -10.97
CA LYS A 113 6.80 -9.99 -11.91
C LYS A 113 6.44 -9.64 -13.34
N VAL A 114 7.36 -9.91 -14.25
CA VAL A 114 7.12 -9.88 -15.70
C VAL A 114 7.48 -11.23 -16.27
N ASN A 115 6.52 -11.89 -16.95
CA ASN A 115 6.67 -13.24 -17.50
C ASN A 115 7.19 -14.26 -16.46
N GLY A 116 6.72 -14.12 -15.20
CA GLY A 116 7.08 -14.99 -14.08
C GLY A 116 8.39 -14.66 -13.36
N GLU A 117 9.18 -13.69 -13.83
CA GLU A 117 10.41 -13.24 -13.16
C GLU A 117 10.16 -11.97 -12.35
N VAL A 118 10.64 -11.92 -11.10
CA VAL A 118 10.58 -10.71 -10.27
C VAL A 118 11.50 -9.65 -10.86
N VAL A 119 10.94 -8.50 -11.24
CA VAL A 119 11.68 -7.41 -11.88
C VAL A 119 11.77 -6.16 -11.00
N ASP A 120 10.86 -6.02 -10.04
CA ASP A 120 10.85 -4.94 -9.05
C ASP A 120 10.11 -5.38 -7.79
N SER A 121 10.37 -4.71 -6.67
CA SER A 121 9.70 -4.98 -5.40
C SER A 121 9.66 -3.73 -4.54
N VAL A 122 8.56 -3.51 -3.83
CA VAL A 122 8.42 -2.38 -2.90
C VAL A 122 8.01 -2.85 -1.51
N ASP A 123 8.73 -2.38 -0.50
CA ASP A 123 8.39 -2.57 0.90
C ASP A 123 7.36 -1.51 1.32
N ILE A 124 6.15 -1.96 1.65
CA ILE A 124 5.12 -1.13 2.23
C ILE A 124 5.34 -1.04 3.74
N ALA A 125 5.64 0.17 4.21
CA ALA A 125 5.75 0.46 5.63
C ALA A 125 4.45 0.13 6.37
N ALA A 126 4.56 -0.23 7.65
CA ALA A 126 3.40 -0.64 8.44
C ALA A 126 2.33 0.48 8.48
N PHE A 127 1.12 0.18 8.00
CA PHE A 127 0.01 1.13 7.88
C PHE A 127 -1.32 0.52 8.34
N GLY A 128 -2.36 1.34 8.46
CA GLY A 128 -3.61 1.00 9.14
C GLY A 128 -3.52 1.24 10.65
N GLY A 129 -4.56 0.87 11.40
CA GLY A 129 -4.66 1.20 12.82
C GLY A 129 -6.08 1.59 13.24
N VAL A 130 -6.31 1.69 14.56
CA VAL A 130 -7.55 2.28 15.09
C VAL A 130 -7.40 3.81 15.10
N PRO A 131 -8.35 4.58 14.50
CA PRO A 131 -8.34 6.04 14.58
C PRO A 131 -8.30 6.54 16.04
N PRO A 132 -7.69 7.71 16.33
CA PRO A 132 -7.23 8.74 15.38
C PRO A 132 -5.78 8.55 14.91
N ASP A 133 -5.11 7.48 15.32
CA ASP A 133 -3.66 7.38 15.15
C ASP A 133 -3.24 7.20 13.67
N TYR A 134 -4.15 6.77 12.78
CA TYR A 134 -3.88 6.51 11.36
C TYR A 134 -5.08 6.86 10.46
N ASP A 135 -4.84 7.69 9.45
CA ASP A 135 -5.85 8.14 8.48
C ASP A 135 -5.93 7.27 7.21
N GLN A 136 -4.89 6.49 6.90
CA GLN A 136 -4.82 5.72 5.66
C GLN A 136 -4.89 4.22 5.92
N VAL A 137 -5.93 3.61 5.36
CA VAL A 137 -6.21 2.17 5.39
C VAL A 137 -5.97 1.53 4.02
N THR A 138 -5.86 2.35 2.97
CA THR A 138 -5.56 1.94 1.60
C THR A 138 -4.40 2.77 1.06
N ALA A 139 -3.48 2.12 0.36
CA ALA A 139 -2.42 2.76 -0.41
C ALA A 139 -2.44 2.24 -1.85
N THR A 140 -2.03 3.07 -2.80
CA THR A 140 -1.82 2.66 -4.19
C THR A 140 -0.32 2.57 -4.43
N GLN A 141 0.17 1.38 -4.79
CA GLN A 141 1.55 1.16 -5.17
C GLN A 141 1.71 1.33 -6.69
N LEU A 142 2.80 1.95 -7.09
CA LEU A 142 3.16 2.17 -8.49
C LEU A 142 4.51 1.53 -8.81
N PHE A 143 4.62 0.96 -10.00
CA PHE A 143 5.85 0.43 -10.56
C PHE A 143 6.04 0.96 -11.98
N GLU A 144 7.27 1.25 -12.37
CA GLU A 144 7.59 1.68 -13.72
C GLU A 144 8.32 0.57 -14.48
N LEU A 145 7.81 0.22 -15.65
CA LEU A 145 8.38 -0.82 -16.51
C LEU A 145 8.81 -0.23 -17.85
N THR A 146 10.11 -0.28 -18.13
CA THR A 146 10.65 0.08 -19.43
C THR A 146 10.85 -1.17 -20.29
N ARG A 147 10.19 -1.23 -21.45
CA ARG A 147 10.21 -2.38 -22.38
C ARG A 147 10.25 -1.95 -23.84
N GLY A 148 10.94 -2.73 -24.67
CA GLY A 148 10.91 -2.61 -26.14
C GLY A 148 9.74 -3.39 -26.73
N GLU A 149 9.75 -3.63 -28.04
CA GLU A 149 8.69 -4.39 -28.70
C GLU A 149 8.45 -5.77 -28.07
N GLY A 150 7.20 -6.21 -28.02
CA GLY A 150 6.83 -7.52 -27.50
C GLY A 150 5.55 -7.51 -26.67
N THR A 151 5.14 -8.70 -26.23
CA THR A 151 4.02 -8.90 -25.32
C THR A 151 4.55 -9.35 -23.97
N TYR A 152 4.06 -8.74 -22.91
CA TYR A 152 4.50 -8.94 -21.54
C TYR A 152 3.31 -9.23 -20.65
N GLU A 153 3.40 -10.29 -19.87
CA GLU A 153 2.48 -10.59 -18.78
C GLU A 153 3.06 -9.99 -17.50
N VAL A 154 2.27 -9.22 -16.77
CA VAL A 154 2.61 -8.66 -15.46
C VAL A 154 1.83 -9.40 -14.38
N GLU A 155 2.48 -9.70 -13.27
CA GLU A 155 1.86 -10.31 -12.10
C GLU A 155 2.24 -9.54 -10.83
N VAL A 156 1.26 -9.22 -9.99
CA VAL A 156 1.45 -8.64 -8.66
C VAL A 156 0.51 -9.34 -7.69
N GLU A 157 1.05 -10.00 -6.66
CA GLU A 157 0.24 -10.71 -5.63
C GLU A 157 -0.79 -11.69 -6.24
N GLY A 158 -0.44 -12.35 -7.35
CA GLY A 158 -1.31 -13.28 -8.07
C GLY A 158 -2.36 -12.64 -8.99
N PHE A 159 -2.48 -11.31 -9.01
CA PHE A 159 -3.23 -10.60 -10.04
C PHE A 159 -2.39 -10.52 -11.31
N THR A 160 -2.97 -10.87 -12.45
CA THR A 160 -2.27 -10.91 -13.74
C THR A 160 -2.93 -9.97 -14.74
N GLU A 161 -2.12 -9.21 -15.47
CA GLU A 161 -2.54 -8.40 -16.61
C GLU A 161 -1.52 -8.57 -17.75
N SER A 162 -1.85 -8.14 -18.96
CA SER A 162 -0.89 -8.19 -20.07
C SER A 162 -0.89 -6.90 -20.88
N PHE A 163 0.28 -6.57 -21.43
CA PHE A 163 0.41 -5.45 -22.35
C PHE A 163 1.30 -5.81 -23.53
N THR A 164 1.13 -5.07 -24.63
CA THR A 164 1.94 -5.23 -25.84
C THR A 164 2.53 -3.89 -26.24
N VAL A 165 3.79 -3.90 -26.66
CA VAL A 165 4.49 -2.79 -27.28
C VAL A 165 4.72 -3.13 -28.74
N LEU A 166 4.25 -2.27 -29.65
CA LEU A 166 4.38 -2.45 -31.08
C LEU A 166 5.59 -1.68 -31.63
N ILE A 167 6.10 -2.12 -32.78
CA ILE A 167 7.09 -1.36 -33.55
C ILE A 167 6.33 -0.32 -34.38
N SER A 168 6.74 0.93 -34.31
CA SER A 168 6.22 2.00 -35.17
C SER A 168 6.60 1.74 -36.63
N GLU A 169 5.61 1.83 -37.53
CA GLU A 169 5.90 1.73 -38.95
C GLU A 169 6.49 3.06 -39.45
N PRO A 170 7.54 3.03 -40.31
CA PRO A 170 8.03 4.26 -40.90
C PRO A 170 6.91 4.93 -41.72
N PRO A 171 6.87 6.28 -41.77
CA PRO A 171 5.90 6.99 -42.58
C PRO A 171 5.86 6.48 -44.02
N PHE A 172 4.69 6.48 -44.66
CA PHE A 172 4.52 5.87 -45.98
C PHE A 172 5.50 6.41 -47.04
N TRP A 173 5.94 7.67 -46.91
CA TRP A 173 6.90 8.29 -47.83
C TRP A 173 8.34 7.79 -47.68
N ASN A 174 8.68 7.17 -46.54
CA ASN A 174 9.96 6.50 -46.33
C ASN A 174 9.94 5.02 -46.74
N ARG A 175 8.78 4.48 -47.16
CA ARG A 175 8.70 3.10 -47.62
C ARG A 175 9.46 2.94 -48.95
N PRO A 176 10.26 1.88 -49.14
CA PRO A 176 11.07 1.69 -50.35
C PRO A 176 10.26 1.79 -51.65
N GLU A 177 9.04 1.25 -51.65
CA GLU A 177 8.12 1.29 -52.80
C GLU A 177 7.75 2.72 -53.20
N PHE A 178 7.45 3.57 -52.21
CA PHE A 178 7.11 4.97 -52.45
C PHE A 178 8.33 5.76 -52.95
N VAL A 179 9.49 5.56 -52.32
CA VAL A 179 10.75 6.20 -52.74
C VAL A 179 11.10 5.82 -54.18
N VAL A 180 11.00 4.54 -54.54
CA VAL A 180 11.23 4.05 -55.90
C VAL A 180 10.23 4.66 -56.88
N ALA A 181 8.95 4.76 -56.53
CA ALA A 181 7.92 5.38 -57.36
C ALA A 181 8.22 6.87 -57.62
N VAL A 182 8.59 7.63 -56.59
CA VAL A 182 8.95 9.05 -56.71
C VAL A 182 10.19 9.24 -57.58
N ILE A 183 11.24 8.43 -57.38
CA ILE A 183 12.45 8.45 -58.22
C ILE A 183 12.10 8.12 -59.67
N GLY A 184 11.26 7.11 -59.90
CA GLY A 184 10.80 6.73 -61.24
C GLY A 184 10.06 7.86 -61.96
N ILE A 185 9.14 8.54 -61.26
CA ILE A 185 8.42 9.71 -61.79
C ILE A 185 9.40 10.85 -62.11
N ALA A 186 10.35 11.14 -61.22
CA ALA A 186 11.34 12.20 -61.43
C ALA A 186 12.23 11.93 -62.65
N ILE A 187 12.69 10.68 -62.82
CA ILE A 187 13.47 10.25 -64.00
C ILE A 187 12.63 10.40 -65.27
N ALA A 188 11.37 9.95 -65.27
CA ALA A 188 10.48 10.07 -66.43
C ALA A 188 10.26 11.53 -66.85
N VAL A 189 10.07 12.43 -65.88
CA VAL A 189 9.94 13.88 -66.12
C VAL A 189 11.24 14.46 -66.69
N ALA A 190 12.40 14.11 -66.13
CA ALA A 190 13.70 14.59 -66.63
C ALA A 190 13.96 14.13 -68.08
N VAL A 191 13.64 12.86 -68.40
CA VAL A 191 13.73 12.32 -69.76
C VAL A 191 12.80 13.06 -70.71
N ALA A 192 11.55 13.30 -70.32
CA ALA A 192 10.60 14.07 -71.12
C ALA A 192 11.10 15.50 -71.39
N CYS A 193 11.57 16.20 -70.36
CA CYS A 193 12.17 17.54 -70.48
C CYS A 193 13.38 17.54 -71.42
N TYR A 194 14.29 16.57 -71.30
CA TYR A 194 15.44 16.43 -72.19
C TYR A 194 15.03 16.23 -73.65
N ILE A 195 14.05 15.35 -73.90
CA ILE A 195 13.52 15.11 -75.25
C ILE A 195 12.88 16.39 -75.82
N LEU A 196 12.15 17.16 -75.01
CA LEU A 196 11.54 18.42 -75.43
C LEU A 196 12.58 19.51 -75.74
N MET A 197 13.65 19.60 -74.96
CA MET A 197 14.75 20.55 -75.21
C MET A 197 15.52 20.20 -76.49
N LYS A 198 15.72 18.92 -76.77
CA LYS A 198 16.44 18.46 -77.97
C LYS A 198 15.61 18.56 -79.27
N ARG A 199 14.28 18.71 -79.15
CA ARG A 199 13.35 18.84 -80.28
C ARG A 199 13.12 20.29 -80.73
N LYS A 200 13.66 21.29 -80.00
CA LYS A 200 13.76 22.68 -80.44
C LYS A 200 15.10 22.93 -81.11
#